data_AF-A0A7X7SI07-F1
#
_entry.id   AF-A0A7X7SI07-F1
#
_cell.length_a   1.000
_cell.length_b   1.000
_cell.length_c   1.000
_cell.angle_alpha   90.00
_cell.angle_beta   90.00
_cell.angle_gamma   90.00
#
_symmetry.space_group_name_H-M   'P 1'
#
loop_
_entity.id
_entity.type
_entity.pdbx_description
1 polymer ?
#
loop_
_entity_poly.entity_id
_entity_poly.type
_entity_poly.pdbx_seq_one_letter_code
_entity_poly.pdbx_strand_id
1 'polypeptide(L)'
;MGGEQRVRVTSEIGPLRSVICHTPGPELLAVTPATREDFLYDDIIDLEQARREHHRFTALLSRFAEVHEVSELLEEVMDIGECRRFLIERVMDVAQSEPLARRLEEVPAADLVSLFIEGREVEEAGPLQELLGRAAYDLPPLPNLFFTRDAAMAVNDGIIVGSMRHTVRWSEEILMKALFKYHPRLQNSGLIYDGSEERRAGYTIEGGDVHVIRPDL
;
A
#
# COMPACT_ATOMS: atom_id res chain seq x y z
N MET A 1 25.00 -4.96 -21.48
CA MET A 1 23.75 -4.84 -22.26
C MET A 1 22.61 -4.82 -21.26
N GLY A 2 22.31 -3.67 -20.67
CA GLY A 2 21.23 -3.51 -19.70
C GLY A 2 19.95 -3.17 -20.45
N GLY A 3 19.13 -4.17 -20.74
CA GLY A 3 17.76 -3.90 -21.19
C GLY A 3 16.99 -3.25 -20.03
N GLU A 4 16.18 -2.24 -20.33
CA GLU A 4 15.23 -1.66 -19.38
C GLU A 4 14.44 -2.80 -18.73
N GLN A 5 14.58 -2.94 -17.41
CA GLN A 5 13.81 -3.93 -16.66
C GLN A 5 12.38 -3.43 -16.58
N ARG A 6 11.47 -4.14 -17.23
CA ARG A 6 10.03 -3.92 -17.13
C ARG A 6 9.41 -4.97 -16.21
N VAL A 7 8.41 -4.56 -15.45
CA VAL A 7 7.58 -5.46 -14.66
C VAL A 7 6.96 -6.48 -15.60
N ARG A 8 7.18 -7.77 -15.32
CA ARG A 8 6.65 -8.85 -16.14
C ARG A 8 6.41 -10.12 -15.32
N VAL A 9 5.14 -10.45 -15.07
CA VAL A 9 4.69 -11.65 -14.35
C VAL A 9 3.84 -12.51 -15.28
N THR A 10 4.42 -13.60 -15.80
CA THR A 10 3.75 -14.49 -16.78
C THR A 10 3.41 -15.86 -16.21
N SER A 11 3.69 -16.12 -14.93
CA SER A 11 3.41 -17.38 -14.24
C SER A 11 3.57 -17.23 -12.71
N GLU A 12 2.80 -17.97 -11.92
CA GLU A 12 2.95 -18.08 -10.45
C GLU A 12 4.07 -19.07 -10.04
N ILE A 13 4.56 -19.90 -10.96
CA ILE A 13 5.53 -20.98 -10.68
C ILE A 13 6.91 -20.75 -11.30
N GLY A 14 7.07 -19.66 -12.06
CA GLY A 14 8.34 -19.31 -12.69
C GLY A 14 9.38 -18.86 -11.66
N PRO A 15 10.68 -18.85 -12.04
CA PRO A 15 11.72 -18.33 -11.16
C PRO A 15 11.47 -16.84 -10.85
N LEU A 16 11.31 -16.53 -9.57
CA LEU A 16 11.13 -15.17 -9.08
C LEU A 16 12.41 -14.36 -9.31
N ARG A 17 12.29 -13.16 -9.88
CA ARG A 17 13.43 -12.26 -10.14
C ARG A 17 13.42 -11.04 -9.23
N SER A 18 12.26 -10.47 -9.01
CA SER A 18 12.05 -9.32 -8.14
C SER A 18 10.71 -9.45 -7.42
N VAL A 19 10.60 -8.89 -6.23
CA VAL A 19 9.39 -8.90 -5.40
C VAL A 19 9.29 -7.62 -4.59
N ILE A 20 8.07 -7.11 -4.42
CA ILE A 20 7.78 -5.96 -3.56
C ILE A 20 7.22 -6.47 -2.25
N CYS A 21 7.82 -6.07 -1.14
CA CYS A 21 7.41 -6.36 0.23
C CYS A 21 7.23 -5.06 1.01
N HIS A 22 6.44 -5.10 2.08
CA HIS A 22 6.35 -4.00 3.03
C HIS A 22 6.66 -4.52 4.43
N THR A 23 7.63 -3.93 5.10
CA THR A 23 8.02 -4.34 6.45
C THR A 23 7.04 -3.77 7.47
N PRO A 24 6.40 -4.62 8.31
CA PRO A 24 5.45 -4.15 9.32
C PRO A 24 6.04 -3.05 10.22
N GLY A 25 5.34 -1.93 10.29
CA GLY A 25 5.74 -0.74 11.03
C GLY A 25 4.79 -0.37 12.18
N PRO A 26 4.94 0.87 12.72
CA PRO A 26 4.06 1.40 13.77
C PRO A 26 2.56 1.37 13.42
N GLU A 27 2.19 1.36 12.15
CA GLU A 27 0.81 1.20 11.68
C GLU A 27 0.10 -0.03 12.30
N LEU A 28 0.86 -1.07 12.62
CA LEU A 28 0.31 -2.29 13.22
C LEU A 28 -0.13 -2.09 14.68
N LEU A 29 0.41 -1.09 15.38
CA LEU A 29 0.03 -0.77 16.76
C LEU A 29 -1.39 -0.21 16.87
N ALA A 30 -1.96 0.28 15.76
CA ALA A 30 -3.34 0.69 15.69
C ALA A 30 -4.32 -0.50 15.79
N VAL A 31 -3.85 -1.73 15.61
CA VAL A 31 -4.64 -2.96 15.76
C VAL A 31 -4.72 -3.32 17.25
N THR A 32 -5.76 -2.82 17.92
CA THR A 32 -6.04 -3.05 19.35
C THR A 32 -7.24 -3.99 19.54
N PRO A 33 -7.54 -4.47 20.75
CA PRO A 33 -8.75 -5.27 20.97
C PRO A 33 -10.04 -4.57 20.53
N ALA A 34 -10.06 -3.23 20.59
CA ALA A 34 -11.22 -2.41 20.23
C ALA A 34 -11.31 -2.09 18.73
N THR A 35 -10.19 -2.13 18.01
CA THR A 35 -10.08 -1.68 16.60
C THR A 35 -9.73 -2.79 15.61
N ARG A 36 -9.36 -4.00 16.07
CA ARG A 36 -8.91 -5.10 15.21
C ARG A 36 -9.90 -5.43 14.07
N GLU A 37 -11.20 -5.44 14.36
CA GLU A 37 -12.23 -5.75 13.36
C GLU A 37 -12.36 -4.64 12.32
N ASP A 38 -12.18 -3.37 12.72
CA ASP A 38 -12.17 -2.23 11.81
C ASP A 38 -10.97 -2.32 10.83
N PHE A 39 -9.86 -2.92 11.26
CA PHE A 39 -8.66 -3.16 10.46
C PHE A 39 -8.57 -4.55 9.82
N LEU A 40 -9.62 -5.38 9.93
CA LEU A 40 -9.71 -6.73 9.33
C LEU A 40 -8.76 -7.78 9.96
N TYR A 41 -8.49 -7.64 11.26
CA TYR A 41 -7.68 -8.58 12.03
C TYR A 41 -8.54 -9.45 12.97
N ASP A 42 -8.32 -10.75 12.90
CA ASP A 42 -8.91 -11.71 13.84
C ASP A 42 -8.28 -11.59 15.24
N ASP A 43 -6.99 -11.31 15.33
CA ASP A 43 -6.26 -11.16 16.58
C ASP A 43 -5.17 -10.07 16.46
N ILE A 44 -4.64 -9.64 17.60
CA ILE A 44 -3.58 -8.63 17.68
C ILE A 44 -2.24 -9.26 17.35
N ILE A 45 -1.42 -8.52 16.62
CA ILE A 45 -0.08 -8.96 16.22
C ILE A 45 0.97 -8.25 17.07
N ASP A 46 1.89 -9.03 17.62
CA ASP A 46 3.09 -8.48 18.26
C ASP A 46 4.04 -7.93 17.19
N LEU A 47 4.23 -6.61 17.18
CA LEU A 47 5.00 -5.91 16.15
C LEU A 47 6.47 -6.35 16.12
N GLU A 48 7.11 -6.58 17.27
CA GLU A 48 8.51 -6.99 17.32
C GLU A 48 8.70 -8.40 16.74
N GLN A 49 7.79 -9.31 17.07
CA GLN A 49 7.71 -10.65 16.52
C GLN A 49 7.47 -10.62 15.01
N ALA A 50 6.51 -9.82 14.54
CA ALA A 50 6.17 -9.69 13.13
C ALA A 50 7.35 -9.14 12.32
N ARG A 51 8.00 -8.08 12.80
CA ARG A 51 9.22 -7.53 12.18
C ARG A 51 10.34 -8.56 12.10
N ARG A 52 10.57 -9.31 13.18
CA ARG A 52 11.61 -10.35 13.20
C ARG A 52 11.32 -11.47 12.20
N GLU A 53 10.07 -11.88 12.08
CA GLU A 53 9.66 -12.91 11.10
C GLU A 53 9.74 -12.39 9.67
N HIS A 54 9.22 -11.18 9.42
CA HIS A 54 9.29 -10.53 8.11
C HIS A 54 10.74 -10.34 7.66
N HIS A 55 11.64 -9.91 8.54
CA HIS A 55 13.07 -9.79 8.22
C HIS A 55 13.71 -11.13 7.84
N ARG A 56 13.34 -12.23 8.51
CA ARG A 56 13.81 -13.57 8.12
C ARG A 56 13.24 -13.97 6.76
N PHE A 57 11.98 -13.65 6.49
CA PHE A 57 11.33 -13.92 5.22
C PHE A 57 11.99 -13.16 4.07
N THR A 58 12.19 -11.85 4.19
CA THR A 58 12.85 -11.03 3.15
C THR A 58 14.32 -11.40 2.98
N ALA A 59 15.02 -11.76 4.06
CA ALA A 59 16.40 -12.28 3.98
C ALA A 59 16.49 -13.64 3.26
N LEU A 60 15.45 -14.47 3.31
CA LEU A 60 15.38 -15.69 2.51
C LEU A 60 15.11 -15.37 1.03
N LEU A 61 14.15 -14.47 0.75
CA LEU A 61 13.81 -14.05 -0.60
C LEU A 61 14.99 -13.39 -1.32
N SER A 62 15.78 -12.57 -0.62
CA SER A 62 16.93 -11.85 -1.18
C SER A 62 18.06 -12.75 -1.67
N ARG A 63 18.02 -14.04 -1.31
CA ARG A 63 18.94 -15.06 -1.85
C ARG A 63 18.56 -15.53 -3.25
N PHE A 64 17.34 -15.26 -3.70
CA PHE A 64 16.78 -15.76 -4.96
C PHE A 64 16.26 -14.65 -5.88
N ALA A 65 15.83 -13.52 -5.32
CA ALA A 65 15.22 -12.40 -6.03
C ALA A 65 15.64 -11.05 -5.43
N GLU A 66 15.54 -9.98 -6.22
CA GLU A 66 15.64 -8.61 -5.72
C GLU A 66 14.39 -8.27 -4.89
N VAL A 67 14.59 -7.87 -3.63
CA VAL A 67 13.50 -7.49 -2.74
C VAL A 67 13.45 -5.97 -2.69
N HIS A 68 12.30 -5.41 -3.02
CA HIS A 68 12.04 -3.97 -2.94
C HIS A 68 11.09 -3.69 -1.78
N GLU A 69 11.38 -2.63 -1.02
CA GLU A 69 10.55 -2.18 0.10
C GLU A 69 9.57 -1.10 -0.37
N VAL A 70 8.29 -1.22 -0.02
CA VAL A 70 7.24 -0.28 -0.45
C VAL A 70 7.57 1.14 0.00
N SER A 71 7.97 1.35 1.25
CA SER A 71 8.29 2.69 1.76
C SER A 71 9.43 3.35 0.99
N GLU A 72 10.51 2.60 0.71
CA GLU A 72 11.66 3.10 -0.05
C GLU A 72 11.25 3.51 -1.48
N LEU A 73 10.46 2.66 -2.16
CA LEU A 73 9.95 2.98 -3.49
C LEU A 73 9.03 4.21 -3.47
N LEU A 74 8.20 4.35 -2.43
CA LEU A 74 7.33 5.52 -2.27
C LEU A 74 8.14 6.79 -2.07
N GLU A 75 9.17 6.75 -1.22
CA GLU A 75 10.09 7.86 -1.01
C GLU A 75 10.76 8.31 -2.31
N GLU A 76 11.24 7.36 -3.12
CA GLU A 76 11.84 7.64 -4.44
C GLU A 76 10.87 8.38 -5.38
N VAL A 77 9.57 8.05 -5.37
CA VAL A 77 8.58 8.73 -6.23
C VAL A 77 8.02 10.02 -5.64
N MET A 78 8.20 10.30 -4.35
CA MET A 78 7.73 11.55 -3.73
C MET A 78 8.48 12.78 -4.24
N ASP A 79 9.70 12.62 -4.77
CA ASP A 79 10.45 13.69 -5.43
C ASP A 79 9.85 14.08 -6.79
N ILE A 80 8.98 13.24 -7.36
CA ILE A 80 8.24 13.54 -8.58
C ILE A 80 7.03 14.39 -8.19
N GLY A 81 7.11 15.70 -8.42
CA GLY A 81 6.06 16.65 -7.98
C GLY A 81 4.64 16.32 -8.48
N GLU A 82 4.49 15.65 -9.63
CA GLU A 82 3.18 15.14 -10.07
C GLU A 82 2.68 13.97 -9.20
N CYS A 83 3.54 13.00 -8.91
CA CYS A 83 3.23 11.85 -8.04
C CYS A 83 2.86 12.32 -6.63
N ARG A 84 3.66 13.25 -6.06
CA ARG A 84 3.40 13.84 -4.75
C ARG A 84 2.02 14.47 -4.66
N ARG A 85 1.65 15.30 -5.64
CA ARG A 85 0.31 15.92 -5.70
C ARG A 85 -0.78 14.87 -5.83
N PHE A 86 -0.59 13.89 -6.72
CA PHE A 86 -1.53 12.78 -6.88
C PHE A 86 -1.77 12.03 -5.55
N LEU A 87 -0.70 11.68 -4.84
CA LEU A 87 -0.81 10.95 -3.56
C LEU A 87 -1.50 11.79 -2.49
N ILE A 88 -1.10 13.06 -2.31
CA ILE A 88 -1.76 13.95 -1.35
C ILE A 88 -3.25 14.08 -1.69
N GLU A 89 -3.60 14.43 -2.93
CA GLU A 89 -5.00 14.61 -3.32
C GLU A 89 -5.83 13.35 -3.05
N ARG A 90 -5.36 12.19 -3.53
CA ARG A 90 -6.15 10.95 -3.49
C ARG A 90 -6.21 10.31 -2.10
N VAL A 91 -5.14 10.38 -1.31
CA VAL A 91 -5.18 9.90 0.09
C VAL A 91 -6.08 10.82 0.92
N MET A 92 -6.05 12.13 0.68
CA MET A 92 -6.90 13.07 1.42
C MET A 92 -8.38 12.97 1.01
N ASP A 93 -8.70 12.62 -0.23
CA ASP A 93 -10.07 12.27 -0.64
C ASP A 93 -10.62 11.09 0.18
N VAL A 94 -9.79 10.10 0.49
CA VAL A 94 -10.15 8.94 1.31
C VAL A 94 -10.28 9.34 2.78
N ALA A 95 -9.34 10.15 3.28
CA ALA A 95 -9.32 10.59 4.68
C ALA A 95 -10.33 11.71 5.01
N GLN A 96 -10.89 12.39 4.00
CA GLN A 96 -11.89 13.46 4.13
C GLN A 96 -11.43 14.68 4.95
N SER A 97 -10.15 15.07 4.86
CA SER A 97 -9.59 16.20 5.65
C SER A 97 -8.86 17.26 4.80
N GLU A 98 -9.61 18.18 4.18
CA GLU A 98 -9.05 19.24 3.32
C GLU A 98 -7.99 20.16 4.02
N PRO A 99 -8.15 20.58 5.29
CA PRO A 99 -7.17 21.48 5.93
C PRO A 99 -5.77 20.85 6.11
N LEU A 100 -5.70 19.52 6.22
CA LEU A 100 -4.44 18.81 6.36
C LEU A 100 -3.67 18.76 5.04
N ALA A 101 -4.36 18.65 3.90
CA ALA A 101 -3.75 18.46 2.59
C ALA A 101 -2.70 19.53 2.24
N ARG A 102 -3.00 20.81 2.49
CA ARG A 102 -2.06 21.92 2.21
C ARG A 102 -0.80 21.87 3.07
N ARG A 103 -0.91 21.37 4.30
CA ARG A 103 0.23 21.24 5.21
C ARG A 103 1.15 20.11 4.80
N LEU A 104 0.62 19.08 4.12
CA LEU A 104 1.40 17.93 3.68
C LEU A 104 2.33 18.25 2.51
N GLU A 105 2.04 19.26 1.69
CA GLU A 105 2.88 19.62 0.54
C GLU A 105 4.30 20.03 0.93
N GLU A 106 4.51 20.55 2.14
CA GLU A 106 5.80 21.01 2.65
C GLU A 106 6.56 19.94 3.46
N VAL A 107 5.94 18.79 3.74
CA VAL A 107 6.51 17.72 4.56
C VAL A 107 7.60 16.96 3.77
N PRO A 108 8.79 16.68 4.32
CA PRO A 108 9.81 15.87 3.65
C PRO A 108 9.26 14.53 3.13
N ALA A 109 9.83 14.01 2.03
CA ALA A 109 9.36 12.79 1.37
C ALA A 109 9.19 11.59 2.33
N ALA A 110 10.24 11.27 3.10
CA ALA A 110 10.23 10.19 4.08
C ALA A 110 9.13 10.39 5.14
N ASP A 111 9.04 11.58 5.73
CA ASP A 111 8.03 11.89 6.74
C ASP A 111 6.60 11.79 6.17
N LEU A 112 6.40 12.19 4.92
CA LEU A 112 5.10 12.10 4.25
C LEU A 112 4.71 10.64 3.98
N VAL A 113 5.66 9.80 3.55
CA VAL A 113 5.44 8.36 3.38
C VAL A 113 5.10 7.71 4.70
N SER A 114 5.85 8.01 5.78
CA SER A 114 5.53 7.52 7.11
C SER A 114 4.14 7.95 7.55
N LEU A 115 3.74 9.21 7.34
CA LEU A 115 2.39 9.68 7.67
C LEU A 115 1.28 8.93 6.91
N PHE A 116 1.51 8.60 5.63
CA PHE A 116 0.53 7.85 4.84
C PHE A 116 0.42 6.37 5.23
N ILE A 117 1.50 5.77 5.74
CA ILE A 117 1.54 4.36 6.14
C ILE A 117 1.14 4.20 7.61
N GLU A 118 1.83 4.90 8.50
CA GLU A 118 1.68 4.85 9.96
C GLU A 118 0.43 5.58 10.46
N GLY A 119 -0.14 6.44 9.61
CA GLY A 119 -1.30 7.24 9.95
C GLY A 119 -0.98 8.39 10.92
N ARG A 120 -2.02 9.15 11.26
CA ARG A 120 -1.98 10.25 12.22
C ARG A 120 -3.28 10.30 13.00
N GLU A 121 -3.21 10.14 14.30
CA GLU A 121 -4.33 10.38 15.21
C GLU A 121 -4.71 11.86 15.25
N VAL A 122 -5.99 12.15 15.49
CA VAL A 122 -6.49 13.50 15.71
C VAL A 122 -5.93 14.01 17.05
N GLU A 123 -5.28 15.18 17.05
CA GLU A 123 -4.66 15.77 18.25
C GLU A 123 -5.68 16.11 19.35
N GLU A 124 -6.90 16.51 18.97
CA GLU A 124 -8.01 16.78 19.89
C GLU A 124 -9.24 15.99 19.46
N ALA A 125 -9.50 14.86 20.13
CA ALA A 125 -10.72 14.10 19.93
C ALA A 125 -11.93 14.97 20.34
N GLY A 126 -12.92 15.09 19.46
CA GLY A 126 -14.15 15.80 19.80
C GLY A 126 -14.93 15.08 20.93
N PRO A 127 -15.88 15.78 21.60
CA PRO A 127 -16.63 15.21 22.72
C PRO A 127 -17.37 13.90 22.40
N LEU A 128 -17.75 13.70 21.14
CA LEU A 128 -18.42 12.48 20.68
C LEU A 128 -17.44 11.32 20.53
N GLN A 129 -16.22 11.58 20.03
CA GLN A 129 -15.16 10.58 19.86
C GLN A 129 -14.67 10.08 21.22
N GLU A 130 -14.48 10.98 22.18
CA GLU A 130 -14.15 10.64 23.57
C GLU A 130 -15.24 9.78 24.21
N LEU A 131 -16.51 10.14 24.02
CA LEU A 131 -17.66 9.38 24.55
C LEU A 131 -17.74 7.96 23.96
N LEU A 132 -17.37 7.80 22.68
CA LEU A 132 -17.38 6.51 21.99
C LEU A 132 -16.12 5.67 22.26
N GLY A 133 -15.07 6.24 22.85
CA GLY A 133 -13.81 5.56 23.14
C GLY A 133 -13.10 5.01 21.89
N ARG A 134 -13.32 5.65 20.72
CA ARG A 134 -12.70 5.23 19.45
C ARG A 134 -11.59 6.21 19.08
N ALA A 135 -10.42 5.67 18.73
CA ALA A 135 -9.35 6.46 18.13
C ALA A 135 -9.87 7.09 16.83
N ALA A 136 -9.69 8.40 16.70
CA ALA A 136 -9.99 9.12 15.47
C ALA A 136 -8.68 9.40 14.75
N TYR A 137 -8.65 9.14 13.45
CA TYR A 137 -7.48 9.36 12.61
C TYR A 137 -7.77 10.45 11.60
N ASP A 138 -6.87 11.42 11.50
CA ASP A 138 -6.80 12.36 10.38
C ASP A 138 -6.24 11.66 9.13
N LEU A 139 -5.38 10.67 9.35
CA LEU A 139 -4.89 9.73 8.34
C LEU A 139 -4.95 8.32 8.95
N PRO A 140 -5.84 7.44 8.47
CA PRO A 140 -5.91 6.08 8.99
C PRO A 140 -4.59 5.30 8.73
N PRO A 141 -4.08 4.55 9.71
CA PRO A 141 -2.93 3.67 9.53
C PRO A 141 -3.27 2.51 8.60
N LEU A 142 -2.26 1.95 7.92
CA LEU A 142 -2.41 0.90 6.92
C LEU A 142 -1.79 -0.43 7.38
N PRO A 143 -2.31 -1.08 8.45
CA PRO A 143 -1.71 -2.30 8.98
C PRO A 143 -1.73 -3.47 7.99
N ASN A 144 -2.55 -3.44 6.94
CA ASN A 144 -2.60 -4.50 5.92
C ASN A 144 -1.59 -4.28 4.78
N LEU A 145 -0.82 -3.19 4.77
CA LEU A 145 0.12 -2.88 3.69
C LEU A 145 1.22 -3.95 3.53
N PHE A 146 1.56 -4.69 4.60
CA PHE A 146 2.49 -5.82 4.51
C PHE A 146 1.93 -7.03 3.72
N PHE A 147 0.62 -7.05 3.43
CA PHE A 147 0.01 -7.94 2.46
C PHE A 147 0.04 -7.31 1.05
N THR A 148 1.24 -7.12 0.50
CA THR A 148 1.48 -6.43 -0.79
C THR A 148 0.84 -7.10 -2.01
N ARG A 149 0.25 -8.30 -1.85
CA ARG A 149 -0.43 -9.05 -2.90
C ARG A 149 -1.71 -8.37 -3.39
N ASP A 150 -2.46 -7.73 -2.49
CA ASP A 150 -3.89 -7.48 -2.76
C ASP A 150 -4.18 -6.19 -3.52
N ALA A 151 -3.41 -5.14 -3.23
CA ALA A 151 -3.71 -3.78 -3.67
C ALA A 151 -3.30 -3.49 -5.11
N ALA A 152 -2.29 -4.20 -5.64
CA ALA A 152 -1.90 -4.12 -7.04
C ALA A 152 -1.26 -5.43 -7.51
N MET A 153 -1.65 -5.87 -8.70
CA MET A 153 -1.26 -7.16 -9.27
C MET A 153 -0.63 -6.95 -10.64
N ALA A 154 0.59 -7.46 -10.82
CA ALA A 154 1.20 -7.53 -12.15
C ALA A 154 0.64 -8.73 -12.91
N VAL A 155 0.09 -8.48 -14.10
CA VAL A 155 -0.45 -9.50 -14.99
C VAL A 155 0.19 -9.35 -16.36
N ASN A 156 1.01 -10.32 -16.74
CA ASN A 156 1.93 -10.20 -17.86
C ASN A 156 2.78 -8.94 -17.69
N ASP A 157 2.71 -8.00 -18.62
CA ASP A 157 3.43 -6.73 -18.61
C ASP A 157 2.55 -5.54 -18.21
N GLY A 158 1.31 -5.76 -17.78
CA GLY A 158 0.40 -4.72 -17.30
C GLY A 158 0.06 -4.87 -15.83
N ILE A 159 -0.60 -3.85 -15.27
CA ILE A 159 -0.91 -3.78 -13.85
C ILE A 159 -2.42 -3.68 -13.64
N ILE A 160 -2.95 -4.46 -12.69
CA ILE A 160 -4.29 -4.31 -12.17
C ILE A 160 -4.15 -3.61 -10.81
N VAL A 161 -4.75 -2.43 -10.67
CA VAL A 161 -4.95 -1.83 -9.35
C VAL A 161 -6.23 -2.42 -8.78
N GLY A 162 -6.16 -2.92 -7.55
CA GLY A 162 -7.29 -3.53 -6.85
C GLY A 162 -8.50 -2.61 -6.79
N SER A 163 -9.67 -3.21 -6.59
CA SER A 163 -10.86 -2.50 -6.14
C SER A 163 -11.20 -3.04 -4.75
N MET A 164 -10.55 -2.48 -3.75
CA MET A 164 -10.56 -3.02 -2.40
C MET A 164 -11.96 -2.89 -1.77
N ARG A 165 -12.46 -3.99 -1.19
CA ARG A 165 -13.81 -4.04 -0.63
C ARG A 165 -14.01 -3.10 0.56
N HIS A 166 -13.01 -3.05 1.43
CA HIS A 166 -13.07 -2.33 2.69
C HIS A 166 -12.36 -0.98 2.58
N THR A 167 -13.05 0.09 2.99
CA THR A 167 -12.59 1.47 2.85
C THR A 167 -11.24 1.74 3.54
N VAL A 168 -10.95 1.01 4.62
CA VAL A 168 -9.69 1.09 5.36
C VAL A 168 -8.46 0.74 4.51
N ARG A 169 -8.65 -0.04 3.43
CA ARG A 169 -7.57 -0.46 2.51
C ARG A 169 -7.46 0.42 1.26
N TRP A 170 -8.29 1.45 1.12
CA TRP A 170 -8.32 2.28 -0.10
C TRP A 170 -7.05 3.11 -0.30
N SER A 171 -6.37 3.50 0.77
CA SER A 171 -5.08 4.17 0.64
C SER A 171 -3.99 3.21 0.13
N GLU A 172 -4.06 1.92 0.45
CA GLU A 172 -3.10 0.91 -0.02
C GLU A 172 -3.09 0.82 -1.55
N GLU A 173 -4.26 0.73 -2.19
CA GLU A 173 -4.38 0.70 -3.66
C GLU A 173 -3.85 2.00 -4.31
N ILE A 174 -4.05 3.16 -3.67
CA ILE A 174 -3.55 4.45 -4.16
C ILE A 174 -2.03 4.52 -4.09
N LEU A 175 -1.43 4.11 -2.96
CA LEU A 175 0.01 4.05 -2.78
C LEU A 175 0.66 3.11 -3.80
N MET A 176 0.14 1.89 -3.93
CA MET A 176 0.66 0.91 -4.89
C MET A 176 0.47 1.35 -6.35
N LYS A 177 -0.65 2.00 -6.69
CA LYS A 177 -0.88 2.60 -8.02
C LYS A 177 0.19 3.65 -8.34
N ALA A 178 0.56 4.49 -7.37
CA ALA A 178 1.60 5.50 -7.59
C ALA A 178 2.94 4.86 -7.95
N LEU A 179 3.31 3.76 -7.28
CA LEU A 179 4.54 3.02 -7.60
C LEU A 179 4.57 2.57 -9.05
N PHE A 180 3.54 1.87 -9.52
CA PHE A 180 3.50 1.37 -10.89
C PHE A 180 3.29 2.45 -11.95
N LYS A 181 2.76 3.62 -11.58
CA LYS A 181 2.55 4.74 -12.49
C LYS A 181 3.80 5.63 -12.64
N TYR A 182 4.54 5.84 -11.54
CA TYR A 182 5.58 6.86 -11.49
C TYR A 182 7.00 6.32 -11.27
N HIS A 183 7.17 5.12 -10.70
CA HIS A 183 8.50 4.64 -10.34
C HIS A 183 9.31 4.17 -11.56
N PRO A 184 10.52 4.72 -11.83
CA PRO A 184 11.30 4.38 -13.02
C PRO A 184 11.71 2.90 -13.11
N ARG A 185 11.91 2.22 -11.96
CA ARG A 185 12.21 0.78 -11.93
C ARG A 185 11.00 -0.12 -12.15
N LEU A 186 9.77 0.42 -12.07
CA LEU A 186 8.54 -0.36 -12.19
C LEU A 186 7.81 -0.12 -13.53
N GLN A 187 8.56 0.23 -14.58
CA GLN A 187 8.02 0.42 -15.92
C GLN A 187 7.22 -0.81 -16.38
N ASN A 188 6.06 -0.56 -16.98
CA ASN A 188 5.10 -1.56 -17.41
C ASN A 188 4.35 -1.02 -18.65
N SER A 189 3.45 -1.83 -19.22
CA SER A 189 2.64 -1.49 -20.38
C SER A 189 1.37 -0.68 -20.04
N GLY A 190 1.22 -0.26 -18.79
CA GLY A 190 0.11 0.53 -18.27
C GLY A 190 -0.83 -0.26 -17.38
N LEU A 191 -1.87 0.43 -16.90
CA LEU A 191 -2.93 -0.18 -16.11
C LEU A 191 -3.90 -0.93 -17.04
N ILE A 192 -4.04 -2.23 -16.81
CA ILE A 192 -5.07 -3.09 -17.44
C ILE A 192 -6.44 -2.73 -16.85
N TYR A 193 -6.46 -2.51 -15.54
CA TYR A 193 -7.65 -2.16 -14.78
C TYR A 193 -7.26 -1.24 -13.62
N ASP A 194 -8.13 -0.28 -13.30
CA ASP A 194 -7.93 0.69 -12.25
C ASP A 194 -9.15 0.76 -11.32
N GLY A 195 -9.20 -0.15 -10.35
CA GLY A 195 -10.30 -0.26 -9.40
C GLY A 195 -10.44 0.94 -8.46
N SER A 196 -9.40 1.77 -8.35
CA SER A 196 -9.40 2.98 -7.53
C SER A 196 -10.21 4.14 -8.14
N GLU A 197 -10.48 4.11 -9.45
CA GLU A 197 -11.19 5.18 -10.18
C GLU A 197 -12.69 4.91 -10.37
N GLU A 198 -13.12 3.65 -10.44
CA GLU A 198 -14.52 3.27 -10.74
C GLU A 198 -15.53 3.59 -9.62
N ARG A 199 -15.13 4.41 -8.64
CA ARG A 199 -15.95 4.83 -7.49
C ARG A 199 -16.61 3.66 -6.75
N ARG A 200 -16.01 2.47 -6.85
CA ARG A 200 -16.39 1.25 -6.12
C ARG A 200 -17.85 0.84 -6.36
N ALA A 201 -18.27 0.77 -7.62
CA ALA A 201 -19.65 0.49 -8.08
C ALA A 201 -20.17 -0.94 -7.79
N GLY A 202 -19.86 -1.52 -6.63
CA GLY A 202 -20.31 -2.83 -6.18
C GLY A 202 -19.48 -4.02 -6.70
N TYR A 203 -18.40 -3.75 -7.42
CA TYR A 203 -17.46 -4.76 -7.90
C TYR A 203 -16.15 -4.63 -7.12
N THR A 204 -15.60 -5.76 -6.69
CA THR A 204 -14.35 -5.82 -5.93
C THR A 204 -13.41 -6.81 -6.60
N ILE A 205 -12.13 -6.48 -6.64
CA ILE A 205 -11.07 -7.37 -7.11
C ILE A 205 -9.86 -7.16 -6.22
N GLU A 206 -9.39 -8.24 -5.60
CA GLU A 206 -8.21 -8.24 -4.74
C GLU A 206 -7.24 -9.31 -5.24
N GLY A 207 -5.98 -9.17 -4.89
CA GLY A 207 -4.91 -10.03 -5.41
C GLY A 207 -5.09 -11.52 -5.15
N GLY A 208 -5.81 -11.92 -4.09
CA GLY A 208 -6.17 -13.31 -3.84
C GLY A 208 -6.97 -13.96 -4.98
N ASP A 209 -7.71 -13.18 -5.77
CA ASP A 209 -8.55 -13.65 -6.87
C ASP A 209 -7.81 -13.69 -8.22
N VAL A 210 -6.58 -13.16 -8.29
CA VAL A 210 -5.83 -12.98 -9.55
C VAL A 210 -4.60 -13.88 -9.56
N HIS A 211 -4.59 -14.86 -10.45
CA HIS A 211 -3.48 -15.80 -10.62
C HIS A 211 -3.04 -15.85 -12.06
N VAL A 212 -1.78 -15.52 -12.34
CA VAL A 212 -1.20 -15.71 -13.67
C VAL A 212 -0.63 -17.12 -13.72
N ILE A 213 -1.41 -18.11 -14.17
CA ILE A 213 -1.00 -19.52 -14.03
C ILE A 213 0.24 -19.85 -14.88
N ARG A 214 0.16 -19.62 -16.20
CA ARG A 214 1.25 -19.83 -17.16
C ARG A 214 0.92 -19.20 -18.53
N PRO A 215 1.90 -18.96 -19.42
CA PRO A 215 1.68 -18.27 -20.70
C PRO A 215 0.83 -19.03 -21.73
N ASP A 216 0.69 -20.34 -21.58
CA ASP A 216 0.13 -21.28 -22.56
C ASP A 216 -1.18 -21.94 -22.10
N LEU A 217 -1.83 -21.39 -21.08
CA LEU A 217 -3.16 -21.80 -20.64
C LEU A 217 -4.24 -20.85 -21.14
#